data_AF-A0ABD1CPR4-F1
#
_entry.id   AF-A0ABD1CPR4-F1
#
_cell.length_a   1.000
_cell.length_b   1.000
_cell.length_c   1.000
_cell.angle_alpha   90.00
_cell.angle_beta   90.00
_cell.angle_gamma   90.00
#
_symmetry.space_group_name_H-M   'P 1'
#
loop_
_entity.id
_entity.type
_entity.pdbx_description
1 polymer ?
#
loop_
_entity_poly.entity_id
_entity_poly.type
_entity_poly.pdbx_seq_one_letter_code
_entity_poly.pdbx_strand_id
1 'polypeptide(L)'
;MSNFYYLDVSLKLASEPEQLLAVFFKSCLEQSLSRIFGEIGGQTTVDLLKFDARRARALIRVPASFYVKLRSAIALTGSFQDIPASFVDKVIFATAEDHATPSTVQLPESEPQPGLILDNGDINWNCPCLGGMATGPCGVEFREAFSCFHYSEAAPKGSDCYDAFKTMQDCMGNYPGVYAKQNQRDGDDDDEDDGLDLGAAMAGAEQESPDKVSVDSVDATDAGSSAAVVQKSD
;
A
#
# COMPACT_ATOMS: atom_id res chain seq x y z
N MET A 1 -35.31 -6.35 -3.29
CA MET A 1 -34.89 -4.94 -3.16
C MET A 1 -33.56 -4.80 -3.88
N SER A 2 -33.34 -3.73 -4.64
CA SER A 2 -32.07 -3.53 -5.34
C SER A 2 -30.93 -3.40 -4.32
N ASN A 3 -29.85 -4.17 -4.50
CA ASN A 3 -28.70 -4.17 -3.58
C ASN A 3 -27.85 -2.90 -3.65
N PHE A 4 -28.15 -2.01 -4.61
CA PHE A 4 -27.41 -0.79 -4.88
C PHE A 4 -28.34 0.41 -5.04
N TYR A 5 -27.79 1.59 -4.74
CA TYR A 5 -28.36 2.88 -5.10
C TYR A 5 -27.50 3.56 -6.15
N TYR A 6 -28.17 4.28 -7.04
CA TYR A 6 -27.56 5.06 -8.10
C TYR A 6 -27.71 6.52 -7.74
N LEU A 7 -26.60 7.24 -7.73
CA LEU A 7 -26.58 8.65 -7.41
C LEU A 7 -25.97 9.41 -8.58
N ASP A 8 -26.67 10.45 -8.96
CA ASP A 8 -26.18 11.49 -9.83
C ASP A 8 -25.60 12.60 -8.95
N VAL A 9 -24.28 12.75 -8.99
CA VAL A 9 -23.52 13.67 -8.15
C VAL A 9 -22.95 14.79 -9.02
N SER A 10 -23.33 16.02 -8.71
CA SER A 10 -22.82 17.23 -9.34
C SER A 10 -21.95 18.00 -8.36
N LEU A 11 -20.76 18.39 -8.81
CA LEU A 11 -19.81 19.16 -8.02
C LEU A 11 -19.91 20.64 -8.38
N LYS A 12 -20.18 21.49 -7.38
CA LYS A 12 -20.15 22.94 -7.52
C LYS A 12 -18.85 23.47 -6.92
N LEU A 13 -17.93 23.94 -7.76
CA LEU A 13 -16.67 24.52 -7.31
C LEU A 13 -16.76 26.04 -7.32
N ALA A 14 -16.07 26.70 -6.38
CA ALA A 14 -15.96 28.15 -6.34
C ALA A 14 -15.06 28.72 -7.47
N SER A 15 -14.11 27.92 -7.95
CA SER A 15 -13.19 28.25 -9.04
C SER A 15 -12.95 27.05 -9.93
N GLU A 16 -12.42 27.29 -11.14
CA GLU A 16 -12.04 26.21 -12.04
C GLU A 16 -10.85 25.42 -11.47
N PRO A 17 -10.93 24.09 -11.41
CA PRO A 17 -9.82 23.25 -10.98
C PRO A 17 -8.79 23.10 -12.10
N GLU A 18 -7.52 22.92 -11.72
CA GLU A 18 -6.43 22.73 -12.67
C GLU A 18 -6.62 21.47 -13.51
N GLN A 19 -7.08 20.37 -12.90
CA GLN A 19 -7.41 19.13 -13.60
C GLN A 19 -8.60 18.41 -12.94
N LEU A 20 -9.72 18.34 -13.67
CA LEU A 20 -10.89 17.58 -13.24
C LEU A 20 -10.92 16.19 -13.90
N LEU A 21 -10.28 15.21 -13.25
CA LEU A 21 -10.24 13.82 -13.70
C LEU A 21 -11.15 12.91 -12.87
N ALA A 22 -11.63 11.84 -13.51
CA ALA A 22 -12.44 10.80 -12.88
C ALA A 22 -11.75 10.16 -11.66
N VAL A 23 -10.42 10.00 -11.72
CA VAL A 23 -9.61 9.42 -10.64
C VAL A 23 -9.66 10.30 -9.38
N PHE A 24 -9.48 11.61 -9.53
CA PHE A 24 -9.57 12.54 -8.40
C PHE A 24 -10.97 12.60 -7.80
N PHE A 25 -12.00 12.53 -8.65
CA PHE A 25 -13.38 12.47 -8.19
C PHE A 25 -13.65 11.21 -7.35
N LYS A 26 -13.25 10.02 -7.86
CA LYS A 26 -13.40 8.75 -7.14
C LYS A 26 -12.63 8.75 -5.82
N SER A 27 -11.38 9.19 -5.85
CA SER A 27 -10.53 9.29 -4.66
C SER A 27 -11.16 10.21 -3.60
N CYS A 28 -11.73 11.35 -4.01
CA CYS A 28 -12.41 12.24 -3.09
C CYS A 28 -13.61 11.56 -2.42
N LEU A 29 -14.44 10.80 -3.14
CA LEU A 29 -15.58 10.08 -2.55
C LEU A 29 -15.14 9.05 -1.49
N GLU A 30 -14.10 8.29 -1.80
CA GLU A 30 -13.55 7.27 -0.89
C GLU A 30 -12.90 7.92 0.34
N GLN A 31 -12.13 8.99 0.15
CA GLN A 31 -11.52 9.76 1.25
C GLN A 31 -12.57 10.44 2.12
N SER A 32 -13.65 11.00 1.55
CA SER A 32 -14.75 11.58 2.32
C SER A 32 -15.38 10.54 3.25
N LEU A 33 -15.55 9.31 2.79
CA LEU A 33 -16.06 8.20 3.59
C LEU A 33 -15.09 7.81 4.71
N SER A 34 -13.81 7.57 4.40
CA SER A 34 -12.80 7.23 5.41
C SER A 34 -12.60 8.35 6.43
N ARG A 35 -12.69 9.62 6.01
CA ARG A 35 -12.54 10.78 6.90
C ARG A 35 -13.69 10.90 7.91
N ILE A 36 -14.92 10.66 7.49
CA ILE A 36 -16.11 10.83 8.35
C ILE A 36 -16.41 9.57 9.17
N PHE A 37 -16.17 8.38 8.61
CA PHE A 37 -16.55 7.10 9.23
C PHE A 37 -15.36 6.21 9.63
N GLY A 38 -14.12 6.67 9.42
CA GLY A 38 -12.89 5.93 9.70
C GLY A 38 -12.54 4.89 8.62
N GLU A 39 -11.31 4.36 8.68
CA GLU A 39 -10.79 3.40 7.70
C GLU A 39 -11.64 2.12 7.60
N ILE A 40 -12.19 1.63 8.72
CA ILE A 40 -13.03 0.42 8.72
C ILE A 40 -14.49 0.76 8.40
N GLY A 41 -15.00 1.85 8.98
CA GLY A 41 -16.41 2.22 8.88
C GLY A 41 -16.78 2.86 7.54
N GLY A 42 -15.79 3.42 6.84
CA GLY A 42 -15.87 4.03 5.52
C GLY A 42 -15.42 3.13 4.37
N GLN A 43 -14.77 1.98 4.66
CA GLN A 43 -14.32 1.04 3.62
C GLN A 43 -15.51 0.51 2.83
N THR A 44 -15.66 0.98 1.60
CA THR A 44 -16.71 0.54 0.70
C THR A 44 -16.25 0.71 -0.74
N THR A 45 -16.87 -0.03 -1.65
CA THR A 45 -16.64 0.13 -3.08
C THR A 45 -17.64 1.12 -3.65
N VAL A 46 -17.14 2.26 -4.12
CA VAL A 46 -17.93 3.24 -4.86
C VAL A 46 -17.58 3.13 -6.33
N ASP A 47 -18.55 2.72 -7.14
CA ASP A 47 -18.35 2.56 -8.58
C ASP A 47 -18.66 3.86 -9.31
N LEU A 48 -17.71 4.37 -10.09
CA LEU A 48 -17.89 5.55 -10.93
C LEU A 48 -18.32 5.14 -12.34
N LEU A 49 -19.63 5.06 -12.58
CA LEU A 49 -20.19 4.58 -13.84
C LEU A 49 -19.90 5.52 -15.01
N LYS A 50 -20.07 6.83 -14.79
CA LYS A 50 -19.86 7.86 -15.81
C LYS A 50 -19.34 9.14 -15.17
N PHE A 51 -18.42 9.80 -15.85
CA PHE A 51 -17.89 11.08 -15.42
C PHE A 51 -17.84 12.05 -16.60
N ASP A 52 -18.44 13.23 -16.43
CA ASP A 52 -18.36 14.32 -17.38
C ASP A 52 -17.58 15.47 -16.76
N ALA A 53 -16.34 15.64 -17.23
CA ALA A 53 -15.44 16.64 -16.70
C ALA A 53 -15.89 18.07 -16.99
N ARG A 54 -16.60 18.30 -18.11
CA ARG A 54 -17.06 19.64 -18.49
C ARG A 54 -18.18 20.15 -17.60
N ARG A 55 -18.99 19.22 -17.09
CA ARG A 55 -20.15 19.53 -16.24
C ARG A 55 -19.88 19.28 -14.76
N ALA A 56 -18.68 18.81 -14.42
CA ALA A 56 -18.31 18.35 -13.09
C ALA A 56 -19.38 17.43 -12.47
N ARG A 57 -19.87 16.48 -13.28
CA ARG A 57 -21.00 15.61 -12.92
C ARG A 57 -20.64 14.16 -13.13
N ALA A 58 -21.03 13.34 -12.17
CA ALA A 58 -20.72 11.93 -12.11
C ALA A 58 -21.97 11.10 -11.84
N LEU A 59 -22.06 9.94 -12.47
CA LEU A 59 -23.01 8.92 -12.08
C LEU A 59 -22.26 7.83 -11.32
N ILE A 60 -22.70 7.56 -10.10
CA ILE A 60 -22.07 6.59 -9.21
C ILE A 60 -23.07 5.54 -8.75
N ARG A 61 -22.55 4.36 -8.43
CA ARG A 61 -23.27 3.25 -7.83
C ARG A 61 -22.64 2.91 -6.47
N VAL A 62 -23.48 2.70 -5.47
CA VAL A 62 -23.03 2.37 -4.12
C VAL A 62 -23.91 1.29 -3.49
N PRO A 63 -23.36 0.38 -2.66
CA PRO A 63 -24.15 -0.61 -1.94
C PRO A 63 -25.22 0.02 -1.03
N ALA A 64 -26.38 -0.62 -0.93
CA ALA A 64 -27.49 -0.13 -0.10
C ALA A 64 -27.12 0.08 1.38
N SER A 65 -26.21 -0.73 1.91
CA SER A 65 -25.69 -0.60 3.28
C SER A 65 -24.85 0.66 3.52
N PHE A 66 -24.24 1.23 2.47
CA PHE A 66 -23.35 2.39 2.57
C PHE A 66 -23.91 3.67 1.96
N TYR A 67 -25.05 3.60 1.28
CA TYR A 67 -25.72 4.76 0.65
C TYR A 67 -25.90 5.95 1.60
N VAL A 68 -26.42 5.71 2.81
CA VAL A 68 -26.65 6.80 3.78
C VAL A 68 -25.33 7.40 4.25
N LYS A 69 -24.31 6.56 4.48
CA LYS A 69 -22.97 7.01 4.88
C LYS A 69 -22.33 7.87 3.80
N LEU A 70 -22.37 7.42 2.55
CA LEU A 70 -21.79 8.15 1.43
C LEU A 70 -22.44 9.53 1.28
N ARG A 71 -23.79 9.60 1.31
CA ARG A 71 -24.50 10.88 1.22
C ARG A 71 -24.12 11.85 2.32
N SER A 72 -24.04 11.37 3.56
CA SER A 72 -23.61 12.20 4.70
C SER A 72 -22.16 12.65 4.54
N ALA A 73 -21.26 11.76 4.10
CA ALA A 73 -19.84 12.06 3.93
C ALA A 73 -19.60 13.14 2.87
N ILE A 74 -20.22 13.00 1.69
CA ILE A 74 -20.05 13.97 0.60
C ILE A 74 -20.73 15.30 0.90
N ALA A 75 -21.87 15.30 1.62
CA ALA A 75 -22.54 16.52 2.04
C ALA A 75 -21.72 17.34 3.04
N LEU A 76 -20.93 16.67 3.89
CA LEU A 76 -20.01 17.31 4.84
C LEU A 76 -18.66 17.69 4.21
N THR A 77 -18.37 17.21 3.00
CA THR A 77 -17.13 17.53 2.29
C THR A 77 -17.26 18.90 1.64
N GLY A 78 -16.56 19.89 2.19
CA GLY A 78 -16.61 21.30 1.75
C GLY A 78 -15.54 21.72 0.76
N SER A 79 -14.69 20.80 0.30
CA SER A 79 -13.62 21.09 -0.64
C SER A 79 -13.31 19.93 -1.58
N PHE A 80 -12.77 20.27 -2.75
CA PHE A 80 -12.26 19.33 -3.74
C PHE A 80 -10.93 19.88 -4.29
N GLN A 81 -9.83 19.13 -4.17
CA GLN A 81 -8.48 19.60 -4.56
C GLN A 81 -8.15 21.00 -3.97
N ASP A 82 -8.41 21.17 -2.66
CA ASP A 82 -8.23 22.44 -1.94
C ASP A 82 -9.08 23.64 -2.42
N ILE A 83 -9.99 23.41 -3.37
CA ILE A 83 -10.97 24.40 -3.83
C ILE A 83 -12.24 24.24 -3.01
N PRO A 84 -12.79 25.32 -2.44
CA PRO A 84 -14.11 25.28 -1.79
C PRO A 84 -15.16 24.73 -2.76
N ALA A 85 -15.83 23.66 -2.34
CA ALA A 85 -16.74 22.91 -3.19
C ALA A 85 -17.94 22.39 -2.43
N SER A 86 -19.04 22.18 -3.14
CA SER A 86 -20.27 21.58 -2.61
C SER A 86 -20.72 20.45 -3.51
N PHE A 87 -20.88 19.26 -2.93
CA PHE A 87 -21.42 18.09 -3.60
C PHE A 87 -22.94 18.11 -3.53
N VAL A 88 -23.59 18.02 -4.70
CA VAL A 88 -25.05 17.93 -4.82
C VAL A 88 -25.39 16.56 -5.38
N ASP A 89 -26.03 15.73 -4.58
CA ASP A 89 -26.37 14.36 -4.97
C ASP A 89 -27.88 14.18 -5.16
N LYS A 90 -28.26 13.40 -6.18
CA LYS A 90 -29.65 13.04 -6.47
C LYS A 90 -29.75 11.54 -6.68
N VAL A 91 -30.64 10.89 -5.96
CA VAL A 91 -30.94 9.47 -6.18
C VAL A 91 -31.65 9.32 -7.51
N ILE A 92 -31.17 8.40 -8.34
CA ILE A 92 -31.83 8.01 -9.58
C ILE A 92 -32.25 6.55 -9.51
N PHE A 93 -33.29 6.21 -10.26
CA PHE A 93 -33.70 4.82 -10.45
C PHE A 93 -33.03 4.29 -11.73
N ALA A 94 -32.15 3.31 -11.60
CA ALA A 94 -31.57 2.59 -12.73
C ALA A 94 -32.40 1.36 -13.06
N THR A 95 -32.49 1.03 -14.35
CA THR A 95 -33.15 -0.20 -14.81
C THR A 95 -32.21 -1.40 -14.61
N ALA A 96 -32.75 -2.62 -14.64
CA ALA A 96 -31.95 -3.84 -14.44
C ALA A 96 -30.86 -4.05 -15.52
N GLU A 97 -31.02 -3.43 -16.70
CA GLU A 97 -30.10 -3.50 -17.83
C GLU A 97 -28.89 -2.57 -17.62
N ASP A 98 -29.12 -1.35 -17.13
CA ASP A 98 -28.06 -0.40 -16.75
C ASP A 98 -27.23 -0.89 -15.53
N HIS A 99 -27.79 -1.85 -14.80
CA HIS A 99 -27.19 -2.50 -13.64
C HIS A 99 -26.10 -3.52 -13.98
N ALA A 100 -26.18 -4.11 -15.18
CA ALA A 100 -25.36 -5.26 -15.58
C ALA A 100 -23.93 -4.87 -16.00
N THR A 101 -23.72 -3.64 -16.44
CA THR A 101 -22.39 -3.13 -16.80
C THR A 101 -21.66 -2.55 -15.58
N PRO A 102 -20.60 -3.20 -15.07
CA PRO A 102 -19.72 -2.58 -14.09
C PRO A 102 -19.00 -1.35 -14.69
N SER A 103 -18.51 -0.48 -13.80
CA SER A 103 -17.77 0.73 -14.15
C SER A 103 -16.66 0.44 -15.18
N THR A 104 -16.69 1.12 -16.33
CA THR A 104 -15.65 1.05 -17.37
C THR A 104 -14.36 1.77 -16.94
N VAL A 105 -14.39 2.53 -15.84
CA VAL A 105 -13.21 3.22 -15.32
C VAL A 105 -12.32 2.20 -14.60
N GLN A 106 -11.30 1.72 -15.30
CA GLN A 106 -10.16 1.06 -14.68
C GLN A 106 -9.32 2.14 -14.01
N LEU A 107 -9.18 2.04 -12.68
CA LEU A 107 -8.11 2.75 -12.01
C LEU A 107 -6.81 2.20 -12.58
N PRO A 108 -5.84 3.05 -12.97
CA PRO A 108 -4.49 2.55 -13.18
C PRO A 108 -4.08 1.81 -11.92
N GLU A 109 -3.55 0.59 -12.09
CA GLU A 109 -2.98 -0.16 -10.99
C GLU A 109 -1.99 0.76 -10.27
N SER A 110 -2.08 0.85 -8.94
CA SER A 110 -1.17 1.68 -8.16
C SER A 110 0.23 1.35 -8.62
N GLU A 111 0.93 2.32 -9.22
CA GLU A 111 2.31 2.09 -9.63
C GLU A 111 3.04 1.52 -8.41
N PRO A 112 3.75 0.40 -8.55
CA PRO A 112 4.46 -0.20 -7.44
C PRO A 112 5.39 0.88 -6.91
N GLN A 113 5.14 1.33 -5.68
CA GLN A 113 5.97 2.34 -5.07
C GLN A 113 7.39 1.78 -5.03
N PRO A 114 8.39 2.53 -5.53
CA PRO A 114 9.74 2.00 -5.64
C PRO A 114 10.19 1.48 -4.29
N GLY A 115 10.62 0.21 -4.27
CA GLY A 115 11.13 -0.43 -3.07
C GLY A 115 12.36 0.31 -2.53
N LEU A 116 12.86 -0.19 -1.40
CA LEU A 116 14.07 0.35 -0.78
C LEU A 116 15.29 0.25 -1.70
N ILE A 117 15.29 -0.74 -2.59
CA ILE A 117 16.29 -0.96 -3.64
C ILE A 117 15.61 -0.79 -5.00
N LEU A 118 16.21 0.04 -5.85
CA LEU A 118 15.81 0.27 -7.23
C LEU A 118 16.28 -0.89 -8.12
N ASP A 119 15.66 -1.05 -9.30
CA ASP A 119 16.02 -2.11 -10.25
C ASP A 119 17.48 -2.03 -10.74
N ASN A 120 18.12 -0.87 -10.59
CA ASN A 120 19.52 -0.65 -10.92
C ASN A 120 20.50 -1.03 -9.81
N GLY A 121 20.02 -1.45 -8.63
CA GLY A 121 20.82 -1.78 -7.46
C GLY A 121 21.13 -0.61 -6.52
N ASP A 122 20.63 0.60 -6.80
CA ASP A 122 20.81 1.76 -5.93
C ASP A 122 19.75 1.83 -4.81
N ILE A 123 20.12 2.45 -3.69
CA ILE A 123 19.25 2.62 -2.52
C ILE A 123 18.35 3.85 -2.69
N ASN A 124 17.04 3.64 -2.60
CA ASN A 124 16.05 4.70 -2.63
C ASN A 124 15.92 5.38 -1.25
N TRP A 125 16.68 6.45 -1.04
CA TRP A 125 16.65 7.22 0.21
C TRP A 125 15.35 7.96 0.49
N ASN A 126 14.44 8.05 -0.49
CA ASN A 126 13.15 8.69 -0.34
C ASN A 126 12.03 7.70 0.06
N CYS A 127 12.38 6.43 0.31
CA CYS A 127 11.45 5.41 0.74
C CYS A 127 10.99 5.69 2.19
N PRO A 128 9.68 5.91 2.45
CA PRO A 128 9.17 6.19 3.79
C PRO A 128 9.49 5.11 4.84
N CYS A 129 9.80 3.89 4.40
CA CYS A 129 10.17 2.76 5.27
C CYS A 129 11.55 2.89 5.93
N LEU A 130 12.45 3.74 5.42
CA LEU A 130 13.79 3.97 5.99
C LEU A 130 13.79 4.77 7.29
N GLY A 131 12.61 5.02 7.87
CA GLY A 131 12.47 5.54 9.24
C GLY A 131 13.04 6.94 9.46
N GLY A 132 13.27 7.72 8.39
CA GLY A 132 13.79 9.09 8.47
C GLY A 132 15.23 9.21 8.98
N MET A 133 15.92 8.12 9.31
CA MET A 133 17.29 8.13 9.85
C MET A 133 18.29 8.73 8.86
N ALA A 134 18.08 8.48 7.56
CA ALA A 134 18.86 9.03 6.46
C ALA A 134 18.73 10.56 6.29
N THR A 135 17.74 11.21 6.94
CA THR A 135 17.45 12.65 6.78
C THR A 135 17.71 13.43 8.09
N GLY A 136 18.23 12.77 9.12
CA GLY A 136 18.57 13.39 10.41
C GLY A 136 19.97 14.04 10.45
N PRO A 137 20.36 14.64 11.59
CA PRO A 137 21.70 15.23 11.78
C PRO A 137 22.83 14.20 11.63
N CYS A 138 22.51 12.91 11.85
CA CYS A 138 23.42 11.78 11.63
C CYS A 138 23.18 11.04 10.30
N GLY A 139 22.43 11.62 9.38
CA GLY A 139 21.99 10.95 8.16
C GLY A 139 23.10 10.61 7.17
N VAL A 140 24.23 11.32 7.20
CA VAL A 140 25.38 11.06 6.31
C VAL A 140 26.08 9.76 6.70
N GLU A 141 26.38 9.58 7.98
CA GLU A 141 26.96 8.36 8.53
C GLU A 141 26.03 7.15 8.34
N PHE A 142 24.72 7.35 8.50
CA PHE A 142 23.72 6.31 8.23
C PHE A 142 23.72 5.90 6.75
N ARG A 143 23.83 6.85 5.83
CA ARG A 143 23.88 6.54 4.39
C ARG A 143 25.13 5.75 4.02
N GLU A 144 26.26 6.10 4.62
CA GLU A 144 27.54 5.44 4.41
C GLU A 144 27.54 4.01 4.99
N ALA A 145 27.11 3.84 6.24
CA ALA A 145 27.01 2.52 6.86
C ALA A 145 26.03 1.60 6.13
N PHE A 146 24.85 2.12 5.76
CA PHE A 146 23.82 1.33 5.09
C PHE A 146 24.17 1.00 3.64
N SER A 147 24.86 1.90 2.93
CA SER A 147 25.40 1.59 1.59
C SER A 147 26.49 0.53 1.65
N CYS A 148 27.40 0.61 2.62
CA CYS A 148 28.41 -0.41 2.84
C CYS A 148 27.77 -1.78 3.15
N PHE A 149 26.76 -1.82 4.02
CA PHE A 149 26.00 -3.04 4.31
C PHE A 149 25.30 -3.64 3.08
N HIS A 150 24.70 -2.79 2.23
CA HIS A 150 24.01 -3.24 1.03
C HIS A 150 24.96 -3.81 -0.03
N TYR A 151 26.12 -3.17 -0.22
CA TYR A 151 27.12 -3.58 -1.22
C TYR A 151 28.14 -4.61 -0.71
N SER A 152 28.20 -4.87 0.60
CA SER A 152 29.11 -5.84 1.19
C SER A 152 28.81 -7.27 0.73
N GLU A 153 29.84 -7.99 0.28
CA GLU A 153 29.77 -9.41 -0.08
C GLU A 153 30.24 -10.33 1.06
N ALA A 154 30.63 -9.77 2.21
CA ALA A 154 31.09 -10.53 3.36
C ALA A 154 29.95 -11.33 4.02
N ALA A 155 30.29 -12.47 4.64
CA ALA A 155 29.37 -13.30 5.42
C ALA A 155 29.82 -13.26 6.89
N PRO A 156 29.07 -12.65 7.83
CA PRO A 156 27.76 -11.99 7.68
C PRO A 156 27.84 -10.64 6.95
N LYS A 157 26.73 -10.24 6.32
CA LYS A 157 26.63 -8.99 5.55
C LYS A 157 27.07 -7.80 6.40
N GLY A 158 27.97 -6.97 5.87
CA GLY A 158 28.46 -5.76 6.55
C GLY A 158 29.44 -5.99 7.70
N SER A 159 30.01 -7.19 7.84
CA SER A 159 31.11 -7.45 8.79
C SER A 159 32.39 -6.65 8.50
N ASP A 160 32.60 -6.29 7.23
CA ASP A 160 33.61 -5.37 6.72
C ASP A 160 33.27 -3.88 6.93
N CYS A 161 32.03 -3.57 7.31
CA CYS A 161 31.50 -2.21 7.43
C CYS A 161 31.31 -1.76 8.89
N TYR A 162 31.88 -2.50 9.85
CA TYR A 162 31.69 -2.25 11.28
C TYR A 162 32.09 -0.84 11.71
N ASP A 163 33.15 -0.28 11.15
CA ASP A 163 33.63 1.07 11.47
C ASP A 163 32.63 2.16 11.04
N ALA A 164 31.95 1.96 9.90
CA ALA A 164 30.91 2.87 9.43
C ALA A 164 29.67 2.82 10.34
N PHE A 165 29.26 1.63 10.77
CA PHE A 165 28.18 1.47 11.75
C PHE A 165 28.54 2.07 13.12
N LYS A 166 29.79 1.93 13.55
CA LYS A 166 30.27 2.52 14.80
C LYS A 166 30.22 4.04 14.77
N THR A 167 30.69 4.65 13.68
CA THR A 167 30.69 6.11 13.49
C THR A 167 29.25 6.66 13.51
N MET A 168 28.32 5.95 12.88
CA MET A 168 26.90 6.26 12.93
C MET A 168 26.32 6.16 14.35
N GLN A 169 26.63 5.10 15.10
CA GLN A 169 26.17 4.91 16.48
C GLN A 169 26.72 5.99 17.43
N ASP A 170 28.00 6.31 17.31
CA ASP A 170 28.66 7.37 18.08
C ASP A 170 27.98 8.72 17.84
N CYS A 171 27.64 9.00 16.58
CA CYS A 171 26.94 10.21 16.19
C CYS A 171 25.48 10.25 16.69
N MET A 172 24.74 9.14 16.68
CA MET A 172 23.39 9.06 17.26
C MET A 172 23.38 9.24 18.79
N GLY A 173 24.41 8.72 19.48
CA GLY A 173 24.59 8.90 20.93
C GLY A 173 24.72 10.37 21.36
N ASN A 174 25.23 11.23 20.48
CA ASN A 174 25.34 12.67 20.72
C ASN A 174 23.99 13.42 20.58
N TYR A 175 22.95 12.79 20.04
CA TYR A 175 21.63 13.40 19.80
C TYR A 175 20.48 12.62 20.45
N PRO A 176 20.48 12.43 21.79
CA PRO A 176 19.45 11.64 22.48
C PRO A 176 18.03 12.22 22.31
N GLY A 177 17.87 13.53 22.18
CA GLY A 177 16.55 14.17 21.99
C GLY A 177 15.86 13.89 20.65
N VAL A 178 16.60 13.44 19.63
CA VAL A 178 16.08 13.12 18.29
C VAL A 178 15.91 11.61 18.12
N TYR A 179 16.85 10.81 18.63
CA TYR A 179 16.89 9.36 18.39
C TYR A 179 16.37 8.50 19.56
N ALA A 180 16.32 9.00 20.80
CA ALA A 180 15.78 8.22 21.94
C ALA A 180 14.24 8.26 22.08
N LYS A 181 13.56 9.09 21.26
CA LYS A 181 12.11 9.33 21.36
C LYS A 181 11.21 8.23 20.79
N GLN A 182 11.79 7.16 20.24
CA GLN A 182 11.02 6.05 19.65
C GLN A 182 10.57 4.98 20.66
N ASN A 183 11.05 5.03 21.92
CA ASN A 183 10.67 4.07 22.97
C ASN A 183 9.52 4.55 23.89
N GLN A 184 8.97 5.75 23.68
CA GLN A 184 7.94 6.35 24.57
C GLN A 184 6.54 6.41 23.94
N ARG A 185 6.23 5.47 23.06
CA ARG A 185 4.84 5.12 22.75
C ARG A 185 4.61 3.71 23.26
N ASP A 186 4.48 3.57 24.58
CA ASP A 186 3.56 2.66 25.28
C ASP A 186 3.99 2.55 26.75
N GLY A 187 3.14 3.07 27.66
CA GLY A 187 3.09 2.65 29.06
C GLY A 187 4.04 3.33 30.06
N ASP A 188 3.46 3.78 31.17
CA ASP A 188 4.10 4.20 32.42
C ASP A 188 4.89 3.04 33.08
N ASP A 189 5.81 3.44 33.98
CA ASP A 189 6.49 2.70 35.06
C ASP A 189 7.93 2.17 34.88
N ASP A 190 8.81 2.86 35.63
CA ASP A 190 10.05 2.49 36.33
C ASP A 190 11.35 2.12 35.59
N ASP A 191 12.41 2.79 36.05
CA ASP A 191 13.84 2.66 35.72
C ASP A 191 14.32 1.20 35.72
N GLU A 192 15.12 0.79 34.72
CA GLU A 192 16.45 0.17 34.88
C GLU A 192 17.25 0.33 33.56
N ASP A 193 18.57 0.50 33.72
CA ASP A 193 19.61 0.62 32.71
C ASP A 193 19.60 -0.55 31.71
N ASP A 194 19.23 -0.29 30.46
CA ASP A 194 19.50 -1.19 29.34
C ASP A 194 20.06 -0.37 28.16
N GLY A 195 21.39 -0.23 28.15
CA GLY A 195 22.13 0.18 26.97
C GLY A 195 21.83 -0.80 25.83
N LEU A 196 21.31 -0.29 24.72
CA LEU A 196 21.00 -1.09 23.53
C LEU A 196 22.28 -1.72 22.96
N ASP A 197 22.56 -2.97 23.35
CA ASP A 197 23.59 -3.81 22.72
C ASP A 197 23.12 -4.21 21.31
N LEU A 198 23.48 -3.37 20.32
CA LEU A 198 23.33 -3.67 18.90
C LEU A 198 24.30 -4.78 18.41
N GLY A 199 25.11 -5.37 19.30
CA GLY A 199 26.04 -6.47 19.00
C GLY A 199 25.39 -7.84 18.84
N ALA A 200 24.22 -8.08 19.44
CA ALA A 200 23.61 -9.41 19.51
C ALA A 200 22.87 -9.85 18.22
N ALA A 201 22.45 -8.92 17.35
CA ALA A 201 21.75 -9.26 16.11
C ALA A 201 22.65 -9.90 15.04
N MET A 202 23.98 -9.87 15.23
CA MET A 202 24.98 -10.34 14.25
C MET A 202 25.39 -11.81 14.47
N ALA A 203 25.00 -12.45 15.58
CA ALA A 203 25.51 -13.77 15.99
C ALA A 203 24.46 -14.92 15.97
N GLY A 204 23.28 -14.69 15.40
CA GLY A 204 22.14 -15.63 15.48
C GLY A 204 21.81 -16.44 14.22
N ALA A 205 22.58 -16.34 13.13
CA ALA A 205 22.28 -17.03 11.88
C ALA A 205 23.29 -18.14 11.58
N GLU A 206 23.27 -19.21 12.36
CA GLU A 206 23.79 -20.51 11.93
C GLU A 206 22.68 -21.57 11.96
N GLN A 207 22.43 -22.10 10.75
CA GLN A 207 21.83 -23.40 10.41
C GLN A 207 20.30 -23.55 10.39
N GLU A 208 19.72 -23.33 9.20
CA GLU A 208 18.94 -24.40 8.56
C GLU A 208 19.19 -24.39 7.04
N SER A 209 20.00 -25.34 6.59
CA SER A 209 20.34 -25.62 5.20
C SER A 209 19.29 -26.53 4.54
N PRO A 210 18.75 -26.20 3.36
CA PRO A 210 18.10 -27.18 2.50
C PRO A 210 19.04 -27.50 1.33
N ASP A 211 19.79 -28.59 1.44
CA ASP A 211 20.46 -29.17 0.28
C ASP A 211 20.05 -30.63 0.12
N LYS A 212 19.26 -30.88 -0.94
CA LYS A 212 19.51 -31.96 -1.90
C LYS A 212 18.48 -31.90 -3.04
N VAL A 213 18.91 -31.30 -4.15
CA VAL A 213 18.46 -31.71 -5.47
C VAL A 213 19.29 -32.94 -5.87
N SER A 214 18.62 -34.01 -6.27
CA SER A 214 19.22 -35.04 -7.14
C SER A 214 18.32 -35.16 -8.35
N VAL A 215 18.85 -34.75 -9.50
CA VAL A 215 18.31 -35.07 -10.82
C VAL A 215 18.99 -36.34 -11.30
N ASP A 216 18.24 -37.28 -11.88
CA ASP A 216 18.70 -38.02 -13.04
C ASP A 216 17.53 -38.68 -13.80
N SER A 217 17.40 -38.24 -15.06
CA SER A 217 17.24 -39.03 -16.28
C SER A 217 16.07 -40.01 -16.51
N VAL A 218 15.22 -39.58 -17.47
CA VAL A 218 14.66 -40.26 -18.67
C VAL A 218 14.37 -41.78 -18.71
N ASP A 219 13.20 -42.03 -19.33
CA ASP A 219 12.83 -43.10 -20.29
C ASP A 219 12.11 -44.39 -19.81
N ALA A 220 10.87 -44.50 -20.31
CA ALA A 220 10.16 -45.63 -20.91
C ALA A 220 10.05 -47.04 -20.29
N THR A 221 8.94 -47.67 -20.72
CA THR A 221 8.55 -49.11 -20.71
C THR A 221 7.77 -49.58 -19.47
N ASP A 222 6.45 -49.75 -19.56
CA ASP A 222 5.67 -50.85 -20.17
C ASP A 222 5.78 -52.18 -19.39
N ALA A 223 4.65 -52.64 -18.84
CA ALA A 223 4.05 -53.95 -19.10
C ALA A 223 3.01 -54.38 -18.04
N GLY A 224 1.76 -54.53 -18.50
CA GLY A 224 0.78 -55.59 -18.14
C GLY A 224 0.24 -55.67 -16.70
N SER A 225 -0.99 -56.10 -16.42
CA SER A 225 -2.06 -56.72 -17.20
C SER A 225 -3.30 -56.82 -16.29
N SER A 226 -4.48 -56.38 -16.72
CA SER A 226 -5.71 -57.18 -16.97
C SER A 226 -6.93 -56.27 -16.75
N ALA A 227 -8.11 -56.41 -17.34
CA ALA A 227 -8.64 -56.99 -18.58
C ALA A 227 -10.15 -56.69 -18.55
N ALA A 228 -10.71 -56.09 -19.62
CA ALA A 228 -12.11 -56.12 -20.10
C ALA A 228 -12.28 -54.96 -21.13
N VAL A 229 -12.22 -55.13 -22.47
CA VAL A 229 -13.10 -55.86 -23.41
C VAL A 229 -14.56 -55.41 -23.22
N VAL A 230 -15.29 -54.74 -24.14
CA VAL A 230 -15.16 -54.55 -25.60
C VAL A 230 -15.97 -53.32 -26.10
N GLN A 231 -15.44 -52.73 -27.18
CA GLN A 231 -15.94 -51.75 -28.18
C GLN A 231 -17.31 -52.11 -28.81
N LYS A 232 -18.01 -51.34 -29.64
CA LYS A 232 -18.07 -49.94 -30.10
C LYS A 232 -19.25 -49.94 -31.10
N SER A 233 -19.99 -48.85 -31.14
CA SER A 233 -21.07 -48.62 -32.10
C SER A 233 -20.54 -48.47 -33.52
N ASP A 234 -21.16 -49.19 -34.45
CA ASP A 234 -21.56 -48.72 -35.79
C ASP A 234 -23.09 -48.78 -35.83
#